data_AF-A0AAE9I8V4-F1
#
_entry.id   AF-A0AAE9I8V4-F1
#
_cell.length_a   1.000
_cell.length_b   1.000
_cell.length_c   1.000
_cell.angle_alpha   90.00
_cell.angle_beta   90.00
_cell.angle_gamma   90.00
#
_symmetry.space_group_name_H-M   'P 1'
#
loop_
_entity.id
_entity.type
_entity.pdbx_description
1 polymer ?
#
loop_
_entity_poly.entity_id
_entity_poly.type
_entity_poly.pdbx_seq_one_letter_code
_entity_poly.pdbx_strand_id
1 'polypeptide(L)'
;MKNNKGRPKTVEDQKLKEIALQIKTKHKGQKLSFLMLEKETGISRNTWRRRISDYIQELNTPIMQSTEQADVDIYFPDIEEIFSSNNNSKEKIAQELHAIIETLRSLYLENKELKRNAKDISKLETTVQKQKFQLDKLKHQVLHYENLYKTLVVSSAFPHLREEKAIQSNLLDFNKDIYTNANVEQQHLKKTFADPRSEVQKEDKLKEMFPNLFT
;
A
#
# COMPACT_ATOMS: atom_id res chain seq x y z
N MET A 1 4.02 40.19 76.03
CA MET A 1 4.44 40.27 74.61
C MET A 1 4.19 38.90 73.98
N LYS A 2 3.19 38.75 73.10
CA LYS A 2 2.87 37.49 72.43
C LYS A 2 3.32 37.58 70.96
N ASN A 3 4.24 36.71 70.56
CA ASN A 3 4.79 36.63 69.21
C ASN A 3 3.77 35.98 68.27
N ASN A 4 3.02 36.78 67.51
CA ASN A 4 2.19 36.33 66.40
C ASN A 4 3.07 36.01 65.18
N LYS A 5 3.60 34.79 65.09
CA LYS A 5 4.17 34.26 63.83
C LYS A 5 3.02 33.80 62.94
N GLY A 6 2.52 34.72 62.11
CA GLY A 6 1.49 34.46 61.11
C GLY A 6 1.98 33.49 60.01
N ARG A 7 1.11 32.55 59.64
CA ARG A 7 1.24 31.58 58.55
C ARG A 7 1.62 32.29 57.23
N PRO A 8 2.64 31.81 56.48
CA PRO A 8 2.99 32.41 55.18
C PRO A 8 1.78 32.34 54.24
N LYS A 9 1.52 33.45 53.54
CA LYS A 9 0.47 33.56 52.52
C LYS A 9 0.60 32.37 51.57
N THR A 10 -0.47 31.59 51.47
CA THR A 10 -0.61 30.43 50.59
C THR A 10 -0.29 30.85 49.16
N VAL A 11 0.92 30.53 48.68
CA VAL A 11 1.23 30.58 47.26
C VAL A 11 0.22 29.67 46.56
N GLU A 12 -0.47 30.17 45.55
CA GLU A 12 -1.43 29.37 44.79
C GLU A 12 -0.70 28.26 44.02
N ASP A 13 -1.32 27.09 43.88
CA ASP A 13 -0.65 25.93 43.25
C ASP A 13 -0.25 26.20 41.81
N GLN A 14 -1.03 27.02 41.09
CA GLN A 14 -0.71 27.46 39.74
C GLN A 14 0.58 28.28 39.70
N LYS A 15 0.77 29.18 40.67
CA LYS A 15 1.99 29.97 40.80
C LYS A 15 3.20 29.11 41.15
N LEU A 16 3.02 28.04 41.92
CA LEU A 16 4.08 27.05 42.18
C LEU A 16 4.48 26.32 40.88
N LYS A 17 3.51 25.92 40.05
CA LYS A 17 3.79 25.28 38.76
C LYS A 17 4.58 26.19 37.81
N GLU A 18 4.18 27.46 37.70
CA GLU A 18 4.89 28.45 36.88
C GLU A 18 6.34 28.65 37.34
N ILE A 19 6.57 28.77 38.65
CA ILE A 19 7.92 28.92 39.21
C ILE A 19 8.76 27.66 38.94
N ALA A 20 8.19 26.46 39.09
CA ALA A 20 8.89 25.21 38.81
C ALA A 20 9.31 25.11 37.33
N LEU A 21 8.43 25.49 36.40
CA LEU A 21 8.73 25.53 34.97
C LEU A 21 9.85 26.53 34.65
N GLN A 22 9.80 27.74 35.20
CA GLN A 22 10.84 28.77 35.01
C GLN A 22 12.22 28.32 35.51
N ILE A 23 12.28 27.57 36.62
CA ILE A 23 13.55 27.05 37.13
C ILE A 23 14.07 25.93 36.23
N LYS A 24 13.20 25.06 35.72
CA LYS A 24 13.60 24.00 34.79
C LYS A 24 14.19 24.57 33.50
N THR A 25 13.57 25.60 32.94
CA THR A 25 14.07 26.27 31.73
C THR A 25 15.39 27.00 31.99
N LYS A 26 15.50 27.73 33.12
CA LYS A 26 16.76 28.39 33.56
C LYS A 26 17.93 27.42 33.67
N HIS A 27 17.68 26.20 34.14
CA HIS A 27 18.69 25.16 34.32
C HIS A 27 18.78 24.17 33.15
N LYS A 28 18.35 24.59 31.96
CA LYS A 28 18.49 23.85 30.69
C LYS A 28 17.97 22.40 30.77
N GLY A 29 16.83 22.19 31.43
CA GLY A 29 16.21 20.87 31.51
C GLY A 29 16.85 19.89 32.51
N GLN A 30 17.78 20.34 33.37
CA GLN A 30 18.26 19.52 34.49
C GLN A 30 17.10 19.06 35.38
N LYS A 31 17.22 17.84 35.91
CA LYS A 31 16.21 17.24 36.79
C LYS A 31 15.99 18.12 38.03
N LEU A 32 14.76 18.61 38.17
CA LEU A 32 14.33 19.38 39.33
C LEU A 32 14.32 18.50 40.58
N SER A 33 15.08 18.89 41.60
CA SER A 33 15.00 18.34 42.95
C SER A 33 14.28 19.29 43.88
N PHE A 34 13.51 18.78 44.86
CA PHE A 34 12.85 19.62 45.86
C PHE A 34 13.84 20.47 46.68
N LEU A 35 15.06 19.97 46.89
CA LEU A 35 16.15 20.72 47.53
C LEU A 35 16.64 21.89 46.67
N MET A 36 16.68 21.69 45.35
CA MET A 36 17.07 22.73 44.40
C MET A 36 16.02 23.83 44.34
N LEU A 37 14.75 23.46 44.29
CA LEU A 37 13.63 24.41 44.33
C LEU A 37 13.63 25.23 45.62
N GLU A 38 13.89 24.60 46.78
CA GLU A 38 14.00 25.29 48.07
C GLU A 38 15.16 26.29 48.10
N LYS A 39 16.32 25.93 47.54
CA LYS A 39 17.49 26.83 47.45
C LYS A 39 17.24 28.03 46.54
N GLU A 40 16.56 27.84 45.41
CA GLU A 40 16.31 28.90 44.43
C GLU A 40 15.15 29.83 44.83
N THR A 41 14.14 29.30 45.52
CA THR A 41 12.87 30.04 45.77
C THR A 41 12.65 30.41 47.24
N GLY A 42 13.39 29.82 48.17
CA GLY A 42 13.14 29.92 49.61
C GLY A 42 11.84 29.24 50.08
N ILE A 43 11.11 28.57 49.18
CA ILE A 43 9.89 27.82 49.51
C ILE A 43 10.26 26.43 50.00
N SER A 44 9.73 26.05 51.17
CA SER A 44 10.06 24.77 51.81
C SER A 44 9.88 23.58 50.88
N ARG A 45 10.83 22.63 50.89
CA ARG A 45 10.74 21.34 50.19
C ARG A 45 9.42 20.60 50.43
N ASN A 46 8.86 20.73 51.63
CA ASN A 46 7.60 20.07 51.99
C ASN A 46 6.40 20.67 51.26
N THR A 47 6.45 21.96 50.95
CA THR A 47 5.41 22.64 50.17
C THR A 47 5.40 22.10 48.74
N TRP A 48 6.57 22.01 48.11
CA TRP A 48 6.72 21.43 46.77
C TRP A 48 6.26 19.97 46.71
N ARG A 49 6.75 19.15 47.64
CA ARG A 49 6.43 17.72 47.71
C ARG A 49 4.96 17.44 47.98
N ARG A 50 4.27 18.26 48.80
CA ARG A 50 2.87 18.00 49.13
C ARG A 50 1.89 18.53 48.08
N ARG A 51 2.26 19.59 47.36
CA ARG A 51 1.31 20.34 46.55
C ARG A 51 1.44 20.10 45.06
N ILE A 52 2.66 19.91 44.55
CA ILE A 52 2.91 19.77 43.12
C ILE A 52 3.96 18.68 42.80
N SER A 53 4.10 17.65 43.65
CA SER A 53 5.06 16.57 43.41
C SER A 53 4.85 15.89 42.07
N ASP A 54 3.60 15.60 41.71
CA ASP A 54 3.26 14.91 40.47
C ASP A 54 3.66 15.75 39.25
N TYR A 55 3.41 17.07 39.31
CA TYR A 55 3.83 17.99 38.26
C TYR A 55 5.36 18.11 38.15
N ILE A 56 6.08 18.10 39.28
CA ILE A 56 7.56 18.09 39.25
C ILE A 56 8.08 16.76 38.68
N GLN A 57 7.41 15.64 38.93
CA GLN A 57 7.75 14.36 38.33
C GLN A 57 7.50 14.36 36.82
N GLU A 58 6.36 14.89 36.37
CA GLU A 58 6.04 15.10 34.95
C GLU A 58 7.07 16.00 34.27
N LEU A 59 7.42 17.13 34.90
CA LEU A 59 8.51 17.97 34.43
C LEU A 59 9.86 17.23 34.42
N ASN A 60 10.08 16.22 35.25
CA ASN A 60 11.33 15.46 35.25
C ASN A 60 11.32 14.26 34.31
N THR A 61 10.16 13.89 33.75
CA THR A 61 10.14 12.85 32.71
C THR A 61 10.76 13.42 31.44
N PRO A 62 11.82 12.78 30.90
CA PRO A 62 12.32 13.18 29.60
C PRO A 62 11.19 13.00 28.59
N ILE A 63 10.93 14.03 27.78
CA ILE A 63 10.10 13.88 26.59
C ILE A 63 10.86 12.87 25.72
N MET A 64 10.40 11.63 25.70
CA MET A 64 10.98 10.62 24.82
C MET A 64 10.70 11.07 23.39
N GLN A 65 11.64 11.77 22.77
CA GLN A 65 11.69 11.81 21.32
C GLN A 65 11.98 10.38 20.88
N SER A 66 10.94 9.73 20.36
CA SER A 66 11.06 8.47 19.63
C SER A 66 11.76 8.75 18.30
N THR A 67 13.06 9.02 18.36
CA THR A 67 13.95 8.96 17.21
C THR A 67 14.77 7.69 17.31
N GLU A 68 14.06 6.56 17.37
CA GLU A 68 14.64 5.34 16.82
C GLU A 68 14.66 5.52 15.31
N GLN A 69 15.87 5.52 14.75
CA GLN A 69 16.17 5.60 13.33
C GLN A 69 15.10 4.93 12.45
N ALA A 70 14.38 5.76 11.71
CA ALA A 70 13.92 5.39 10.39
C ALA A 70 14.47 6.43 9.43
N ASP A 71 15.07 5.92 8.36
CA ASP A 71 15.72 6.57 7.23
C ASP A 71 14.78 7.59 6.55
N VAL A 72 14.60 8.74 7.19
CA VAL A 72 13.56 9.70 6.84
C VAL A 72 14.19 11.09 6.86
N ASP A 73 14.46 11.63 5.67
CA ASP A 73 14.83 13.04 5.38
C ASP A 73 13.77 14.07 5.87
N ILE A 74 12.81 13.66 6.70
CA ILE A 74 11.77 14.51 7.25
C ILE A 74 12.25 15.01 8.60
N TYR A 75 12.94 16.16 8.57
CA TYR A 75 13.21 16.94 9.77
C TYR A 75 11.89 17.51 10.30
N PHE A 76 11.42 16.98 11.43
CA PHE A 76 10.36 17.61 12.20
C PHE A 76 11.00 18.63 13.15
N PRO A 77 10.65 19.93 13.04
CA PRO A 77 11.23 20.94 13.90
C PRO A 77 10.79 20.71 15.35
N ASP A 78 11.74 20.80 16.29
CA ASP A 78 11.43 20.74 17.71
C ASP A 78 10.66 22.01 18.11
N ILE A 79 9.51 21.82 18.76
CA ILE A 79 8.66 22.92 19.21
C ILE A 79 9.47 23.83 20.14
N GLU A 80 10.27 23.27 21.06
CA GLU A 80 11.08 24.09 21.96
C GLU A 80 12.13 24.91 21.19
N GLU A 81 12.68 24.37 20.10
CA GLU A 81 13.62 25.05 19.21
C GLU A 81 12.95 26.18 18.43
N ILE A 82 11.71 26.00 17.95
CA ILE A 82 10.92 27.06 17.29
C ILE A 82 10.71 28.26 18.22
N PHE A 83 10.37 28.02 19.49
CA PHE A 83 10.18 29.09 20.47
C PHE A 83 11.50 29.77 20.86
N SER A 84 12.57 28.99 21.01
CA SER A 84 13.90 29.47 21.43
C SER A 84 14.59 30.32 20.35
N SER A 85 14.55 29.88 19.09
CA SER A 85 15.21 30.53 17.96
C SER A 85 14.54 31.85 17.56
N ASN A 86 13.23 31.96 17.79
CA ASN A 86 12.43 33.12 17.36
C ASN A 86 12.31 34.24 18.41
N ASN A 87 13.09 34.20 19.50
CA ASN A 87 13.06 35.20 20.58
C ASN A 87 11.63 35.50 21.10
N ASN A 88 10.74 34.50 21.15
CA ASN A 88 9.32 34.66 21.51
C ASN A 88 8.52 35.67 20.66
N SER A 89 8.96 35.97 19.43
CA SER A 89 8.15 36.75 18.50
C SER A 89 6.93 35.93 18.05
N LYS A 90 5.74 36.34 18.50
CA LYS A 90 4.47 35.68 18.17
C LYS A 90 4.24 35.55 16.67
N GLU A 91 4.65 36.56 15.90
CA GLU A 91 4.48 36.61 14.44
C GLU A 91 5.35 35.56 13.74
N LYS A 92 6.62 35.43 14.13
CA LYS A 92 7.54 34.43 13.55
C LYS A 92 7.13 33.00 13.92
N ILE A 93 6.71 32.78 15.16
CA ILE A 93 6.21 31.47 15.60
C ILE A 93 4.94 31.10 14.82
N ALA A 94 4.04 32.05 14.59
CA ALA A 94 2.84 31.80 13.78
C ALA A 94 3.20 31.43 12.32
N GLN A 95 4.23 32.06 11.74
CA GLN A 95 4.71 31.73 10.39
C GLN A 95 5.30 30.32 10.31
N GLU A 96 6.13 29.93 11.28
CA GLU A 96 6.69 28.56 11.35
C GLU A 96 5.57 27.52 11.53
N LEU A 97 4.59 27.78 12.41
CA LEU A 97 3.43 26.89 12.57
C LEU A 97 2.59 26.80 11.30
N HIS A 98 2.42 27.91 10.56
CA HIS A 98 1.76 27.88 9.26
C HIS A 98 2.50 27.01 8.25
N ALA A 99 3.83 27.09 8.19
CA ALA A 99 4.63 26.24 7.33
C ALA A 99 4.46 24.75 7.67
N ILE A 100 4.46 24.41 8.97
CA ILE A 100 4.21 23.04 9.44
C ILE A 100 2.81 22.55 9.07
N ILE A 101 1.79 23.41 9.17
CA ILE A 101 0.42 23.03 8.80
C ILE A 101 0.31 22.76 7.29
N GLU A 102 0.95 23.58 6.46
CA GLU A 102 0.92 23.38 5.00
C GLU A 102 1.68 22.13 4.58
N THR A 103 2.83 21.81 5.20
CA THR A 103 3.53 20.54 4.94
C THR A 103 2.72 19.34 5.42
N LEU A 104 2.05 19.43 6.58
CA LEU A 104 1.16 18.37 7.05
C LEU A 104 -0.02 18.15 6.09
N ARG A 105 -0.59 19.24 5.56
CA ARG A 105 -1.68 19.18 4.58
C ARG A 105 -1.22 18.54 3.27
N SER A 106 -0.05 18.92 2.74
CA SER A 106 0.48 18.34 1.50
C SER A 106 0.74 16.85 1.67
N LEU A 107 1.38 16.44 2.77
CA LEU A 107 1.62 15.03 3.10
C LEU A 107 0.31 14.24 3.21
N TYR A 108 -0.72 14.82 3.84
CA TYR A 108 -2.03 14.18 3.94
C TYR A 108 -2.69 13.96 2.56
N LEU A 109 -2.62 14.95 1.68
CA LEU A 109 -3.16 14.86 0.32
C LEU A 109 -2.41 13.82 -0.50
N GLU A 110 -1.07 13.82 -0.44
CA GLU A 110 -0.24 12.84 -1.13
C GLU A 110 -0.52 11.42 -0.64
N ASN A 111 -0.60 11.21 0.68
CA ASN A 111 -0.93 9.91 1.26
C ASN A 111 -2.33 9.42 0.82
N LYS A 112 -3.29 10.34 0.70
CA LYS A 112 -4.63 10.03 0.19
C LYS A 112 -4.60 9.56 -1.27
N GLU A 113 -3.81 10.22 -2.13
CA GLU A 113 -3.63 9.81 -3.53
C GLU A 113 -2.88 8.48 -3.63
N LEU A 114 -1.81 8.28 -2.85
CA LEU A 114 -1.10 7.00 -2.79
C LEU A 114 -2.02 5.85 -2.39
N LYS A 115 -2.91 6.05 -1.41
CA LYS A 115 -3.93 5.05 -1.03
C LYS A 115 -4.94 4.75 -2.14
N ARG A 116 -5.28 5.73 -2.98
CA ARG A 116 -6.14 5.51 -4.15
C ARG A 116 -5.41 4.67 -5.20
N ASN A 117 -4.18 5.07 -5.54
CA ASN A 117 -3.35 4.34 -6.50
C ASN A 117 -3.10 2.89 -6.07
N ALA A 118 -2.82 2.66 -4.78
CA ALA A 118 -2.65 1.30 -4.25
C ALA A 118 -3.89 0.42 -4.44
N LYS A 119 -5.11 0.98 -4.26
CA LYS A 119 -6.36 0.25 -4.53
C LYS A 119 -6.53 -0.07 -6.00
N ASP A 120 -6.15 0.84 -6.90
CA ASP A 120 -6.29 0.62 -8.33
C ASP A 120 -5.25 -0.37 -8.87
N ILE A 121 -4.03 -0.36 -8.33
CA ILE A 121 -3.01 -1.40 -8.57
C ILE A 121 -3.56 -2.78 -8.16
N SER A 122 -4.13 -2.91 -6.97
CA SER A 122 -4.72 -4.17 -6.51
C SER A 122 -5.84 -4.67 -7.45
N LYS A 123 -6.71 -3.78 -7.95
CA LYS A 123 -7.72 -4.16 -8.95
C LYS A 123 -7.10 -4.61 -10.27
N LEU A 124 -6.07 -3.91 -10.75
CA LEU A 124 -5.35 -4.28 -11.97
C LEU A 124 -4.68 -5.65 -11.84
N GLU A 125 -4.05 -5.95 -10.70
CA GLU A 125 -3.46 -7.26 -10.41
C GLU A 125 -4.50 -8.38 -10.49
N THR A 126 -5.68 -8.20 -9.90
CA THR A 126 -6.76 -9.20 -10.00
C THR A 126 -7.24 -9.40 -11.43
N THR A 127 -7.29 -8.32 -12.24
CA THR A 127 -7.65 -8.40 -13.66
C THR A 127 -6.59 -9.17 -14.45
N VAL A 128 -5.31 -8.87 -14.22
CA VAL A 128 -4.19 -9.58 -14.87
C VAL A 128 -4.20 -11.06 -14.52
N GLN A 129 -4.46 -11.42 -13.26
CA GLN A 129 -4.57 -12.83 -12.86
C GLN A 129 -5.73 -13.54 -13.58
N LYS A 130 -6.91 -12.91 -13.66
CA LYS A 130 -8.06 -13.46 -14.39
C LYS A 130 -7.75 -13.67 -15.88
N GLN A 131 -7.11 -12.70 -16.52
CA GLN A 131 -6.73 -12.79 -17.94
C GLN A 131 -5.67 -13.87 -18.17
N LYS A 132 -4.68 -14.02 -17.29
CA LYS A 132 -3.70 -15.11 -17.35
C LYS A 132 -4.37 -16.47 -17.27
N PHE A 133 -5.31 -16.65 -16.34
CA PHE A 133 -6.07 -17.89 -16.22
C PHE A 133 -6.89 -18.20 -17.49
N GLN A 134 -7.54 -17.19 -18.07
CA GLN A 134 -8.28 -17.36 -19.33
C GLN A 134 -7.37 -17.73 -20.50
N LEU A 135 -6.19 -17.09 -20.60
CA LEU A 135 -5.19 -17.42 -21.62
C LEU A 135 -4.70 -18.86 -21.49
N ASP A 136 -4.47 -19.33 -20.27
CA ASP A 136 -4.00 -20.69 -20.03
C ASP A 136 -5.08 -21.72 -20.40
N LYS A 137 -6.34 -21.44 -20.02
CA LYS A 137 -7.48 -22.24 -20.46
C LYS A 137 -7.59 -22.30 -21.98
N LEU A 138 -7.44 -21.16 -22.66
CA LEU A 138 -7.51 -21.10 -24.13
C LEU A 138 -6.36 -21.88 -24.78
N LYS A 139 -5.14 -21.80 -24.24
CA LYS A 139 -4.01 -22.61 -24.71
C LYS A 139 -4.29 -24.10 -24.60
N HIS A 140 -4.84 -24.55 -23.47
CA HIS A 140 -5.22 -25.95 -23.29
C HIS A 140 -6.31 -26.38 -24.28
N GLN A 141 -7.30 -25.53 -24.55
CA GLN A 141 -8.33 -25.81 -25.55
C GLN A 141 -7.73 -25.92 -26.96
N VAL A 142 -6.87 -24.97 -27.36
CA VAL A 142 -6.19 -25.01 -28.67
C VAL A 142 -5.40 -26.30 -28.83
N LEU A 143 -4.59 -26.67 -27.82
CA LEU A 143 -3.80 -27.90 -27.85
C LEU A 143 -4.70 -29.15 -27.92
N HIS A 144 -5.81 -29.16 -27.18
CA HIS A 144 -6.78 -30.25 -27.21
C HIS A 144 -7.37 -30.43 -28.62
N TYR A 145 -7.88 -29.36 -29.22
CA TYR A 145 -8.47 -29.41 -30.56
C TYR A 145 -7.43 -29.71 -31.65
N GLU A 146 -6.21 -29.20 -31.52
CA GLU A 146 -5.10 -29.55 -32.41
C GLU A 146 -4.81 -31.05 -32.37
N ASN A 147 -4.75 -31.63 -31.17
CA ASN A 147 -4.52 -33.07 -31.00
C ASN A 147 -5.69 -33.91 -31.52
N LEU A 148 -6.93 -33.49 -31.27
CA LEU A 148 -8.12 -34.14 -31.84
C LEU A 148 -8.07 -34.13 -33.36
N TYR A 149 -7.78 -32.98 -33.95
CA TYR A 149 -7.66 -32.84 -35.40
C TYR A 149 -6.57 -33.74 -35.97
N LYS A 150 -5.35 -33.70 -35.42
CA LYS A 150 -4.24 -34.58 -35.85
C LYS A 150 -4.63 -36.05 -35.75
N THR A 151 -5.23 -36.44 -34.64
CA THR A 151 -5.68 -37.82 -34.41
C THR A 151 -6.73 -38.23 -35.41
N LEU A 152 -7.71 -37.37 -35.69
CA LEU A 152 -8.77 -37.62 -36.66
C LEU A 152 -8.22 -37.79 -38.07
N VAL A 153 -7.36 -36.86 -38.49
CA VAL A 153 -6.70 -36.89 -39.80
C VAL A 153 -5.91 -38.18 -39.98
N VAL A 154 -5.08 -38.56 -39.00
CA VAL A 154 -4.31 -39.80 -39.04
C VAL A 154 -5.23 -41.03 -39.05
N SER A 155 -6.24 -41.07 -38.17
CA SER A 155 -7.19 -42.20 -38.10
C SER A 155 -7.97 -42.36 -39.41
N SER A 156 -8.28 -41.25 -40.09
CA SER A 156 -9.00 -41.26 -41.36
C SER A 156 -8.22 -41.93 -42.49
N ALA A 157 -6.87 -41.96 -42.43
CA ALA A 157 -6.05 -42.64 -43.43
C ALA A 157 -6.15 -44.17 -43.32
N PHE A 158 -6.44 -44.71 -42.14
CA PHE A 158 -6.48 -46.15 -41.88
C PHE A 158 -7.91 -46.72 -41.91
N PRO A 159 -8.22 -47.69 -42.80
CA PRO A 159 -9.58 -48.23 -42.94
C PRO A 159 -10.19 -48.79 -41.66
N HIS A 160 -9.43 -49.54 -40.87
CA HIS A 160 -9.91 -50.16 -39.63
C HIS A 160 -10.23 -49.11 -38.55
N LEU A 161 -9.46 -48.02 -38.47
CA LEU A 161 -9.71 -46.93 -37.51
C LEU A 161 -10.85 -46.00 -37.94
N ARG A 162 -11.17 -45.96 -39.25
CA ARG A 162 -12.32 -45.21 -39.77
C ARG A 162 -13.64 -45.81 -39.31
N GLU A 163 -13.76 -47.12 -39.40
CA GLU A 163 -14.97 -47.84 -38.98
C GLU A 163 -15.17 -47.69 -37.46
N GLU A 164 -14.11 -47.82 -36.67
CA GLU A 164 -14.14 -47.64 -35.21
C GLU A 164 -14.57 -46.22 -34.80
N LYS A 165 -14.12 -45.19 -35.54
CA LYS A 165 -14.40 -43.77 -35.24
C LYS A 165 -15.56 -43.18 -36.04
N ALA A 166 -16.35 -44.01 -36.73
CA ALA A 166 -17.45 -43.58 -37.59
C ALA A 166 -17.07 -42.49 -38.63
N ILE A 167 -15.84 -42.56 -39.16
CA ILE A 167 -15.33 -41.64 -40.18
C ILE A 167 -15.72 -42.16 -41.56
N GLN A 168 -16.58 -41.43 -42.27
CA GLN A 168 -17.18 -41.90 -43.53
C GLN A 168 -16.20 -42.01 -44.71
N SER A 169 -15.13 -41.22 -44.72
CA SER A 169 -14.14 -41.23 -45.80
C SER A 169 -12.76 -40.76 -45.32
N ASN A 170 -11.71 -41.09 -46.07
CA ASN A 170 -10.36 -40.60 -45.77
C ASN A 170 -10.32 -39.07 -45.95
N LEU A 171 -9.91 -38.35 -44.90
CA LEU A 171 -9.83 -36.89 -44.91
C LEU A 171 -8.56 -36.38 -45.61
N LEU A 172 -7.58 -37.26 -45.83
CA LEU A 172 -6.39 -36.99 -46.63
C LEU A 172 -6.45 -37.79 -47.93
N ASP A 173 -7.08 -37.21 -48.95
CA ASP A 173 -7.07 -37.76 -50.29
C ASP A 173 -6.11 -36.98 -51.20
N PHE A 174 -4.85 -37.44 -51.23
CA PHE A 174 -3.82 -36.84 -52.06
C PHE A 174 -4.08 -36.99 -53.57
N ASN A 175 -4.99 -37.89 -53.97
CA ASN A 175 -5.28 -38.25 -55.35
C ASN A 175 -6.51 -37.54 -55.92
N LYS A 176 -7.38 -36.99 -55.08
CA LYS A 176 -8.60 -36.27 -55.51
C LYS A 176 -8.31 -34.87 -56.05
N ASP A 177 -7.24 -34.23 -55.57
CA ASP A 177 -6.92 -32.82 -55.79
C ASP A 177 -5.41 -32.60 -56.01
N ILE A 178 -4.83 -33.37 -56.95
CA ILE A 178 -3.38 -33.43 -57.22
C ILE A 178 -2.77 -32.04 -57.50
N TYR A 179 -3.51 -31.14 -58.17
CA TYR A 179 -3.05 -29.80 -58.51
C TYR A 179 -3.03 -28.82 -57.33
N THR A 180 -3.85 -29.06 -56.30
CA THR A 180 -3.96 -28.23 -55.08
C THR A 180 -3.03 -28.74 -53.98
N ASN A 181 -2.71 -30.03 -53.99
CA ASN A 181 -1.83 -30.68 -53.01
C ASN A 181 -0.33 -30.40 -53.25
N ALA A 182 0.05 -29.86 -54.41
CA ALA A 182 1.45 -29.53 -54.75
C ALA A 182 1.96 -28.25 -54.06
N ASN A 183 1.09 -27.45 -53.43
CA ASN A 183 1.47 -26.22 -52.73
C ASN A 183 0.96 -26.27 -51.29
N VAL A 184 1.64 -27.08 -50.47
CA VAL A 184 1.37 -27.31 -49.03
C VAL A 184 1.48 -26.02 -48.21
N GLU A 185 2.08 -24.98 -48.77
CA GLU A 185 2.06 -23.65 -48.20
C GLU A 185 0.75 -22.92 -48.50
N GLN A 186 -0.14 -22.90 -47.49
CA GLN A 186 -0.88 -21.70 -47.05
C GLN A 186 -2.35 -21.48 -47.45
N GLN A 187 -3.04 -22.26 -48.29
CA GLN A 187 -4.37 -21.80 -48.76
C GLN A 187 -5.58 -22.16 -47.87
N HIS A 188 -5.67 -23.37 -47.32
CA HIS A 188 -6.82 -23.74 -46.49
C HIS A 188 -6.69 -23.25 -45.04
N LEU A 189 -5.48 -23.29 -44.46
CA LEU A 189 -5.25 -22.80 -43.10
C LEU A 189 -5.34 -21.27 -42.98
N LYS A 190 -4.91 -20.51 -44.00
CA LYS A 190 -5.09 -19.05 -43.96
C LYS A 190 -6.56 -18.66 -44.02
N LYS A 191 -7.41 -19.30 -44.83
CA LYS A 191 -8.83 -18.90 -44.89
C LYS A 191 -9.61 -19.19 -43.61
N THR A 192 -9.35 -20.33 -42.95
CA THR A 192 -10.08 -20.72 -41.73
C THR A 192 -9.61 -19.94 -40.49
N PHE A 193 -8.34 -19.53 -40.45
CA PHE A 193 -7.74 -18.88 -39.28
C PHE A 193 -7.38 -17.40 -39.46
N ALA A 194 -7.48 -16.82 -40.67
CA ALA A 194 -7.15 -15.40 -40.89
C ALA A 194 -8.28 -14.42 -40.53
N ASP A 195 -9.53 -14.86 -40.34
CA ASP A 195 -10.61 -13.95 -39.97
C ASP A 195 -10.67 -13.76 -38.44
N PRO A 196 -10.42 -12.56 -37.88
CA PRO A 196 -10.47 -12.32 -36.44
C PRO A 196 -11.90 -12.18 -35.90
N ARG A 197 -12.92 -12.29 -36.75
CA ARG A 197 -14.32 -12.04 -36.37
C ARG A 197 -14.92 -13.26 -35.66
N SER A 198 -15.09 -13.10 -34.35
CA SER A 198 -15.80 -13.92 -33.34
C SER A 198 -15.55 -15.44 -33.35
N GLU A 199 -14.90 -15.91 -32.28
CA GLU A 199 -14.64 -17.34 -31.98
C GLU A 199 -15.90 -18.22 -32.04
N VAL A 200 -17.07 -17.65 -31.70
CA VAL A 200 -18.37 -18.33 -31.75
C VAL A 200 -18.72 -18.84 -33.15
N GLN A 201 -18.45 -18.05 -34.20
CA GLN A 201 -18.76 -18.45 -35.59
C GLN A 201 -17.81 -19.52 -36.13
N LYS A 202 -16.61 -19.65 -35.54
CA LYS A 202 -15.63 -20.67 -35.93
C LYS A 202 -15.99 -22.03 -35.34
N GLU A 203 -16.45 -22.05 -34.10
CA GLU A 203 -16.89 -23.28 -33.43
C GLU A 203 -18.15 -23.85 -34.11
N ASP A 204 -19.10 -22.99 -34.47
CA ASP A 204 -20.32 -23.41 -35.17
C ASP A 204 -20.01 -23.95 -36.58
N LYS A 205 -19.09 -23.33 -37.32
CA LYS A 205 -18.62 -23.87 -38.61
C LYS A 205 -17.88 -25.20 -38.47
N LEU A 206 -17.09 -25.37 -37.42
CA LEU A 206 -16.42 -26.64 -37.15
C LEU A 206 -17.42 -27.74 -36.77
N LYS A 207 -18.46 -27.40 -35.99
CA LYS A 207 -19.59 -28.29 -35.68
C LYS A 207 -20.37 -28.68 -36.93
N GLU A 208 -20.59 -27.75 -37.84
CA GLU A 208 -21.28 -27.99 -39.11
C GLU A 208 -20.44 -28.86 -40.07
N MET A 209 -19.14 -28.61 -40.17
CA MET A 209 -18.24 -29.40 -41.02
C MET A 209 -17.94 -30.79 -40.45
N PHE A 210 -17.98 -30.94 -39.11
CA PHE A 210 -17.62 -32.18 -38.43
C PHE A 210 -18.59 -32.50 -37.27
N PRO A 211 -19.86 -32.81 -37.57
CA PRO A 211 -20.90 -32.99 -36.55
C PRO A 211 -20.63 -34.13 -35.57
N ASN A 212 -19.90 -35.16 -36.01
CA ASN A 212 -19.55 -36.33 -35.20
C ASN A 212 -18.46 -36.04 -34.14
N LEU A 213 -17.90 -34.83 -34.10
CA LEU A 213 -16.83 -34.44 -33.15
C LEU A 213 -17.35 -33.73 -31.89
N PHE A 214 -18.65 -33.37 -31.84
CA PHE A 214 -19.20 -32.50 -30.79
C PHE A 214 -20.37 -33.12 -30.00
N THR A 215 -20.63 -34.41 -30.19
CA THR A 215 -21.50 -35.23 -29.32
C THR A 215 -20.78 -35.72 -28.08
#